data_AF-A0A3M2WJS3-F1
#
_entry.id   AF-A0A3M2WJS3-F1
#
_cell.length_a   1.000
_cell.length_b   1.000
_cell.length_c   1.000
_cell.angle_alpha   90.00
_cell.angle_beta   90.00
_cell.angle_gamma   90.00
#
_symmetry.space_group_name_H-M   'P 1'
#
loop_
_entity.id
_entity.type
_entity.pdbx_description
1 polymer ?
#
loop_
_entity_poly.entity_id
_entity_poly.type
_entity_poly.pdbx_seq_one_letter_code
_entity_poly.pdbx_strand_id
1 'polypeptide(L)'
;MGFIILVNLKLDVWPWLNGGPTAAFLRAEATGSVTSDLLVGLFSAYVFYVVIELIPRSREVQLALIPLNLITASVIDAYERTRIYGHETPITSIDVAVLAMDNLNAHKSSVVTETDLLKLKFAMETAHSRYPDFQHCLTMAASISPEHALDWLVLTDKVRLLAEEYGSWPVSPFSNNWIGEPDEQQRLDPDCVAANAKYKDDMKNKTGALKLRVLEVIEATIFWMQRQVP
;
A
#
# COMPACT_ATOMS: atom_id res chain seq x y z
N MET A 1 4.20 -29.22 23.41
CA MET A 1 3.30 -30.40 23.43
C MET A 1 3.95 -31.64 24.06
N GLY A 2 5.14 -32.09 23.62
CA GLY A 2 5.77 -33.31 24.18
C GLY A 2 6.04 -33.31 25.70
N PHE A 3 6.39 -32.14 26.27
CA PHE A 3 6.62 -32.00 27.72
C PHE A 3 5.33 -32.11 28.56
N ILE A 4 4.19 -31.69 27.99
CA ILE A 4 2.85 -31.76 28.62
C ILE A 4 2.40 -33.21 28.77
N ILE A 5 2.72 -34.03 27.77
CA ILE A 5 2.45 -35.47 27.75
C ILE A 5 3.35 -36.18 28.77
N LEU A 6 4.64 -35.82 28.84
CA LEU A 6 5.64 -36.46 29.71
C LEU A 6 5.34 -36.32 31.22
N VAL A 7 4.87 -35.15 31.66
CA VAL A 7 4.58 -34.87 33.07
C VAL A 7 3.25 -35.51 33.51
N ASN A 8 2.21 -35.45 32.67
CA ASN A 8 0.90 -36.01 33.01
C ASN A 8 0.82 -37.53 32.91
N LEU A 9 1.66 -38.18 32.08
CA LEU A 9 1.62 -39.63 31.90
C LEU A 9 2.22 -40.45 33.04
N LYS A 10 2.79 -39.82 34.09
CA LYS A 10 3.53 -40.53 35.15
C LYS A 10 4.47 -41.58 34.54
N LEU A 11 5.22 -41.21 33.50
CA LEU A 11 6.11 -42.13 32.80
C LEU A 11 7.08 -42.76 33.81
N ASP A 12 7.18 -44.09 33.76
CA ASP A 12 8.03 -44.84 34.68
C ASP A 12 9.46 -44.30 34.62
N VAL A 13 9.97 -43.90 35.78
CA VAL A 13 11.33 -43.39 35.93
C VAL A 13 12.28 -44.44 35.35
N TRP A 14 13.16 -44.00 34.44
CA TRP A 14 14.04 -44.92 33.75
C TRP A 14 14.80 -45.84 34.74
N PRO A 15 14.99 -47.13 34.41
CA PRO A 15 15.45 -48.14 35.39
C PRO A 15 16.76 -47.82 36.11
N TRP A 16 17.64 -47.03 35.47
CA TRP A 16 18.96 -46.63 36.00
C TRP A 16 18.89 -45.49 37.02
N LEU A 17 17.76 -44.79 37.13
CA LEU A 17 17.51 -43.77 38.14
C LEU A 17 16.78 -44.33 39.38
N ASN A 18 16.27 -45.56 39.31
CA ASN A 18 15.54 -46.19 40.42
C ASN A 18 16.42 -46.30 41.68
N GLY A 19 15.88 -45.80 42.80
CA GLY A 19 16.55 -45.83 44.11
C GLY A 19 17.40 -44.60 44.43
N GLY A 20 17.62 -43.68 43.48
CA GLY A 20 18.35 -42.43 43.71
C GLY A 20 17.47 -41.28 44.25
N PRO A 21 18.06 -40.26 44.89
CA PRO A 21 17.34 -39.08 45.38
C PRO A 21 16.62 -38.30 44.26
N THR A 22 17.15 -38.37 43.03
CA THR A 22 16.52 -37.83 41.81
C THR A 22 15.23 -38.54 41.45
N ALA A 23 15.14 -39.87 41.60
CA ALA A 23 13.91 -40.61 41.38
C ALA A 23 12.86 -40.37 42.47
N ALA A 24 13.29 -40.17 43.73
CA ALA A 24 12.40 -39.79 44.82
C ALA A 24 11.77 -38.41 44.59
N PHE A 25 12.57 -37.44 44.10
CA PHE A 25 12.07 -36.11 43.74
C PHE A 25 11.10 -36.14 42.56
N LEU A 26 11.39 -36.92 41.50
CA LEU A 26 10.51 -37.04 40.32
C LEU A 26 9.20 -37.79 40.61
N ARG A 27 9.21 -38.74 41.55
CA ARG A 27 8.01 -39.46 42.01
C ARG A 27 7.25 -38.73 43.12
N ALA A 28 7.81 -37.67 43.67
CA ALA A 28 7.15 -36.91 44.72
C ALA A 28 5.86 -36.30 44.17
N GLU A 29 4.75 -36.53 44.89
CA GLU A 29 3.43 -36.02 44.55
C GLU A 29 3.42 -34.49 44.43
N ALA A 30 4.23 -33.82 45.26
CA ALA A 30 4.48 -32.38 45.21
C ALA A 30 5.08 -31.93 43.86
N THR A 31 6.01 -32.67 43.28
CA THR A 31 6.63 -32.33 42.00
C THR A 31 5.62 -32.44 40.86
N GLY A 32 4.77 -33.48 40.87
CA GLY A 32 3.68 -33.64 39.91
C GLY A 32 2.63 -32.53 40.02
N SER A 33 2.22 -32.17 41.24
CA SER A 33 1.31 -31.05 41.48
C SER A 33 1.90 -29.73 40.99
N VAL A 34 3.12 -29.38 41.40
CA VAL A 34 3.75 -28.10 41.06
C VAL A 34 3.98 -27.97 39.55
N THR A 35 4.40 -29.03 38.87
CA THR A 35 4.59 -29.00 37.41
C THR A 35 3.26 -28.93 36.66
N SER A 36 2.22 -29.63 37.13
CA SER A 36 0.87 -29.50 36.59
C SER A 36 0.35 -28.06 36.73
N ASP A 37 0.46 -27.48 37.92
CA ASP A 37 0.01 -26.11 38.19
C ASP A 37 0.78 -25.08 37.36
N LEU A 38 2.08 -25.26 37.19
CA LEU A 38 2.92 -24.39 36.36
C LEU A 38 2.56 -24.51 34.86
N LEU A 39 2.21 -25.71 34.38
CA LEU A 39 1.74 -25.92 33.02
C LEU A 39 0.36 -25.31 32.77
N VAL A 40 -0.55 -25.43 33.73
CA VAL A 40 -1.86 -24.75 33.69
C VAL A 40 -1.65 -23.24 33.67
N GLY A 41 -0.75 -22.71 34.50
CA GLY A 41 -0.36 -21.30 34.50
C GLY A 41 0.21 -20.85 33.15
N LEU A 42 1.13 -21.62 32.57
CA LEU A 42 1.72 -21.32 31.25
C LEU A 42 0.66 -21.35 30.13
N PHE A 43 -0.20 -22.37 30.11
CA PHE A 43 -1.26 -22.48 29.12
C PHE A 43 -2.26 -21.33 29.25
N SER A 44 -2.64 -21.01 30.49
CA SER A 44 -3.51 -19.88 30.80
C SER A 44 -2.89 -18.56 30.31
N ALA A 45 -1.62 -18.30 30.65
CA ALA A 45 -0.89 -17.10 30.20
C ALA A 45 -0.82 -17.02 28.67
N TYR A 46 -0.59 -18.14 27.98
CA TYR A 46 -0.58 -18.19 26.53
C TYR A 46 -1.94 -17.88 25.93
N VAL A 47 -3.02 -18.48 26.45
CA VAL A 47 -4.39 -18.18 26.00
C VAL A 47 -4.72 -16.71 26.25
N PHE A 48 -4.35 -16.16 27.41
CA PHE A 48 -4.52 -14.74 27.71
C PHE A 48 -3.76 -13.84 26.73
N TYR A 49 -2.49 -14.15 26.43
CA TYR A 49 -1.70 -13.45 25.43
C TYR A 49 -2.39 -13.45 24.06
N VAL A 50 -2.88 -14.61 23.60
CA VAL A 50 -3.54 -14.72 22.31
C VAL A 50 -4.83 -13.89 22.25
N VAL A 51 -5.67 -13.97 23.29
CA VAL A 51 -6.99 -13.32 23.32
C VAL A 51 -6.89 -11.81 23.57
N ILE A 52 -5.97 -11.38 24.44
CA ILE A 52 -5.86 -9.99 24.88
C ILE A 52 -4.90 -9.19 24.00
N GLU A 53 -3.85 -9.82 23.45
CA GLU A 53 -2.81 -9.10 22.70
C GLU A 53 -2.81 -9.47 21.22
N LEU A 54 -2.70 -10.75 20.87
CA LEU A 54 -2.45 -11.16 19.48
C LEU A 54 -3.65 -10.91 18.55
N ILE A 55 -4.85 -11.34 18.96
CA ILE A 55 -6.08 -11.18 18.15
C ILE A 55 -6.44 -9.69 17.99
N PRO A 56 -6.49 -8.87 19.06
CA PRO A 56 -6.80 -7.45 18.93
C PRO A 56 -5.79 -6.72 18.06
N ARG A 57 -4.49 -6.98 18.24
CA ARG A 57 -3.44 -6.36 17.43
C ARG A 57 -3.57 -6.69 15.95
N SER A 58 -3.85 -7.96 15.61
CA SER A 58 -4.08 -8.35 14.21
C SER A 58 -5.29 -7.61 13.61
N ARG A 59 -6.37 -7.46 14.39
CA ARG A 59 -7.56 -6.72 13.95
C ARG A 59 -7.28 -5.23 13.76
N GLU A 60 -6.52 -4.60 14.65
CA GLU A 60 -6.14 -3.19 14.54
C GLU A 60 -5.34 -2.92 13.27
N VAL A 61 -4.37 -3.78 12.94
CA VAL A 61 -3.60 -3.69 11.70
C VAL A 61 -4.52 -3.76 10.48
N GLN A 62 -5.43 -4.73 10.44
CA GLN A 62 -6.38 -4.87 9.33
C GLN A 62 -7.29 -3.63 9.19
N LEU A 63 -7.78 -3.10 10.31
CA LEU A 63 -8.63 -1.90 10.30
C LEU A 63 -7.87 -0.64 9.86
N ALA A 64 -6.58 -0.53 10.18
CA ALA A 64 -5.72 0.55 9.69
C ALA A 64 -5.43 0.42 8.19
N LEU A 65 -5.24 -0.79 7.67
CA LEU A 65 -4.95 -1.02 6.24
C LEU A 65 -6.12 -0.68 5.32
N ILE A 66 -7.38 -0.84 5.74
CA ILE A 66 -8.56 -0.55 4.92
C ILE A 66 -8.55 0.87 4.33
N PRO A 67 -8.54 1.95 5.13
CA PRO A 67 -8.51 3.32 4.62
C PRO A 67 -7.22 3.65 3.87
N LEU A 68 -6.06 3.13 4.30
CA LEU A 68 -4.78 3.32 3.60
C LEU A 68 -4.86 2.74 2.17
N ASN A 69 -5.42 1.54 2.02
CA ASN A 69 -5.59 0.91 0.73
C ASN A 69 -6.67 1.59 -0.13
N LEU A 70 -7.73 2.13 0.45
CA LEU A 70 -8.70 2.93 -0.33
C LEU A 70 -8.07 4.21 -0.89
N ILE A 71 -7.24 4.89 -0.08
CA ILE A 71 -6.51 6.10 -0.51
C ILE A 71 -5.52 5.75 -1.62
N THR A 72 -4.72 4.70 -1.45
CA THR A 72 -3.80 4.22 -2.49
C THR A 72 -4.54 3.80 -3.76
N ALA A 73 -5.65 3.06 -3.63
CA ALA A 73 -6.47 2.61 -4.74
C ALA A 73 -7.07 3.79 -5.53
N SER A 74 -7.34 4.94 -4.89
CA SER A 74 -7.96 6.08 -5.56
C SER A 74 -7.19 6.56 -6.79
N VAL A 75 -5.86 6.62 -6.70
CA VAL A 75 -5.00 7.08 -7.79
C VAL A 75 -4.90 6.03 -8.90
N ILE A 76 -4.85 4.74 -8.53
CA ILE A 76 -4.77 3.63 -9.47
C ILE A 76 -6.11 3.41 -10.20
N ASP A 77 -7.24 3.46 -9.48
CA ASP A 77 -8.59 3.37 -10.06
C ASP A 77 -8.85 4.52 -11.04
N ALA A 78 -8.38 5.73 -10.73
CA ALA A 78 -8.47 6.87 -11.64
C ALA A 78 -7.64 6.66 -12.93
N TYR A 79 -6.45 6.06 -12.81
CA TYR A 79 -5.63 5.66 -13.96
C TYR A 79 -6.32 4.58 -14.80
N GLU A 80 -6.94 3.57 -14.17
CA GLU A 80 -7.56 2.46 -14.87
C GLU A 80 -8.86 2.88 -15.59
N ARG A 81 -9.76 3.56 -14.89
CA ARG A 81 -11.16 3.75 -15.32
C ARG A 81 -11.46 5.06 -16.03
N THR A 82 -10.56 6.03 -15.98
CA THR A 82 -10.65 7.32 -16.69
C THR A 82 -12.00 8.04 -16.59
N ARG A 83 -12.60 8.02 -15.40
CA ARG A 83 -13.90 8.67 -15.18
C ARG A 83 -13.75 10.19 -15.16
N ILE A 84 -14.59 10.88 -15.92
CA ILE A 84 -14.73 12.33 -15.84
C ILE A 84 -15.20 12.66 -14.42
N TYR A 85 -14.52 13.60 -13.75
CA TYR A 85 -14.71 13.91 -12.32
C TYR A 85 -14.46 12.73 -11.37
N GLY A 86 -13.69 11.72 -11.80
CA GLY A 86 -13.36 10.57 -10.97
C GLY A 86 -12.67 10.94 -9.66
N HIS A 87 -11.93 12.05 -9.63
CA HIS A 87 -11.28 12.59 -8.43
C HIS A 87 -12.27 13.05 -7.34
N GLU A 88 -13.54 13.29 -7.68
CA GLU A 88 -14.61 13.64 -6.73
C GLU A 88 -15.30 12.41 -6.13
N THR A 89 -14.97 11.21 -6.63
CA THR A 89 -15.59 9.96 -6.19
C THR A 89 -15.38 9.76 -4.69
N PRO A 90 -16.43 9.42 -3.91
CA PRO A 90 -16.30 9.15 -2.49
C PRO A 90 -15.31 8.02 -2.23
N ILE A 91 -14.45 8.19 -1.23
CA ILE A 91 -13.39 7.23 -0.88
C ILE A 91 -13.94 5.82 -0.62
N THR A 92 -15.16 5.72 -0.08
CA THR A 92 -15.85 4.46 0.24
C THR A 92 -16.35 3.69 -0.99
N SER A 93 -16.35 4.30 -2.17
CA SER A 93 -16.82 3.69 -3.41
C SER A 93 -15.69 3.26 -4.35
N ILE A 94 -14.44 3.42 -3.91
CA ILE A 94 -13.25 3.10 -4.67
C ILE A 94 -13.04 1.59 -4.67
N ASP A 95 -12.74 1.04 -5.83
CA ASP A 95 -12.49 -0.38 -5.98
C ASP A 95 -11.06 -0.72 -5.56
N VAL A 96 -10.92 -1.45 -4.46
CA VAL A 96 -9.60 -1.88 -3.95
C VAL A 96 -9.00 -3.01 -4.79
N ALA A 97 -9.81 -3.71 -5.61
CA ALA A 97 -9.33 -4.80 -6.46
C ALA A 97 -8.29 -4.34 -7.51
N VAL A 98 -8.27 -3.05 -7.83
CA VAL A 98 -7.25 -2.44 -8.71
C VAL A 98 -5.83 -2.57 -8.15
N LEU A 99 -5.69 -2.78 -6.82
CA LEU A 99 -4.41 -2.99 -6.14
C LEU A 99 -3.90 -4.43 -6.22
N ALA A 100 -4.62 -5.35 -6.88
CA ALA A 100 -4.11 -6.69 -7.11
C ALA A 100 -2.77 -6.65 -7.85
N MET A 101 -1.81 -7.49 -7.43
CA MET A 101 -0.44 -7.45 -7.92
C MET A 101 -0.35 -7.64 -9.44
N ASP A 102 -1.21 -8.50 -10.01
CA ASP A 102 -1.28 -8.70 -11.46
C ASP A 102 -1.73 -7.44 -12.21
N ASN A 103 -2.71 -6.71 -11.66
CA ASN A 103 -3.21 -5.46 -12.22
C ASN A 103 -2.12 -4.38 -12.16
N LEU A 104 -1.44 -4.23 -11.01
CA LEU A 104 -0.36 -3.25 -10.84
C LEU A 104 0.79 -3.50 -11.81
N ASN A 105 1.19 -4.76 -12.00
CA ASN A 105 2.25 -5.11 -12.97
C ASN A 105 1.82 -4.87 -14.42
N ALA A 106 0.55 -5.14 -14.74
CA ALA A 106 -0.01 -4.82 -16.06
C ALA A 106 -0.02 -3.29 -16.30
N HIS A 107 -0.44 -2.50 -15.32
CA HIS A 107 -0.42 -1.03 -15.40
C HIS A 107 1.00 -0.48 -15.52
N LYS A 108 1.96 -0.99 -14.73
CA LYS A 108 3.38 -0.64 -14.83
C LYS A 108 3.90 -0.81 -16.25
N SER A 109 3.57 -1.94 -16.89
CA SER A 109 3.96 -2.22 -18.26
C SER A 109 3.27 -1.29 -19.26
N SER A 110 1.95 -1.09 -19.09
CA SER A 110 1.12 -0.24 -19.95
C SER A 110 1.58 1.23 -19.96
N VAL A 111 1.97 1.81 -18.81
CA VAL A 111 2.47 3.20 -18.75
C VAL A 111 3.70 3.42 -19.63
N VAL A 112 4.58 2.40 -19.72
CA VAL A 112 5.80 2.48 -20.52
C VAL A 112 5.46 2.31 -22.01
N THR A 113 4.65 1.33 -22.37
CA THR A 113 4.40 0.93 -23.76
C THR A 113 3.37 1.80 -24.47
N GLU A 114 2.34 2.25 -23.75
CA GLU A 114 1.20 2.98 -24.30
C GLU A 114 1.14 4.39 -23.70
N THR A 115 0.79 5.39 -24.52
CA THR A 115 0.61 6.77 -24.03
C THR A 115 -0.87 7.11 -24.09
N ASP A 116 -1.58 6.90 -22.98
CA ASP A 116 -2.94 7.38 -22.80
C ASP A 116 -2.93 8.62 -21.91
N LEU A 117 -2.99 9.80 -22.53
CA LEU A 117 -2.94 11.09 -21.82
C LEU A 117 -4.11 11.26 -20.86
N LEU A 118 -5.29 10.69 -21.15
CA LEU A 118 -6.45 10.81 -20.27
C LEU A 118 -6.23 10.04 -18.97
N LYS A 119 -5.69 8.82 -19.06
CA LYS A 119 -5.29 8.03 -17.88
C LYS A 119 -4.30 8.78 -17.00
N LEU A 120 -3.26 9.33 -17.61
CA LEU A 120 -2.25 10.11 -16.91
C LEU A 120 -2.84 11.36 -16.25
N LYS A 121 -3.70 12.09 -16.98
CA LYS A 121 -4.39 13.28 -16.48
C LYS A 121 -5.28 12.96 -15.29
N PHE A 122 -6.11 11.92 -15.36
CA PHE A 122 -7.03 11.59 -14.27
C PHE A 122 -6.33 11.06 -13.03
N ALA A 123 -5.24 10.30 -13.19
CA ALA A 123 -4.37 9.94 -12.09
C ALA A 123 -3.78 11.18 -11.41
N MET A 124 -3.30 12.16 -12.19
CA MET A 124 -2.77 13.43 -11.69
C MET A 124 -3.82 14.28 -10.95
N GLU A 125 -5.02 14.44 -11.52
CA GLU A 125 -6.10 15.18 -10.87
C GLU A 125 -6.52 14.53 -9.55
N THR A 126 -6.58 13.19 -9.53
CA THR A 126 -6.90 12.45 -8.31
C THR A 126 -5.80 12.58 -7.27
N ALA A 127 -4.53 12.42 -7.67
CA ALA A 127 -3.38 12.65 -6.81
C ALA A 127 -3.39 14.06 -6.20
N HIS A 128 -3.68 15.09 -6.99
CA HIS A 128 -3.80 16.46 -6.50
C HIS A 128 -4.91 16.62 -5.46
N SER A 129 -6.11 16.13 -5.76
CA SER A 129 -7.26 16.24 -4.83
C SER A 129 -7.09 15.43 -3.54
N ARG A 130 -6.40 14.29 -3.61
CA ARG A 130 -6.24 13.33 -2.51
C ARG A 130 -4.91 13.44 -1.77
N TYR A 131 -3.98 14.27 -2.24
CA TYR A 131 -2.67 14.43 -1.60
C TYR A 131 -2.75 14.73 -0.08
N PRO A 132 -3.67 15.60 0.41
CA PRO A 132 -3.83 15.81 1.85
C PRO A 132 -4.19 14.52 2.62
N ASP A 133 -5.00 13.63 2.02
CA ASP A 133 -5.37 12.35 2.65
C ASP A 133 -4.12 11.48 2.87
N PHE A 134 -3.20 11.43 1.90
CA PHE A 134 -1.91 10.74 2.05
C PHE A 134 -1.07 11.34 3.18
N GLN A 135 -0.96 12.67 3.25
CA GLN A 135 -0.20 13.35 4.30
C GLN A 135 -0.76 13.07 5.71
N HIS A 136 -2.09 13.13 5.85
CA HIS A 136 -2.75 13.00 7.16
C HIS A 136 -2.80 11.56 7.67
N CYS A 137 -2.69 10.56 6.79
CA CYS A 137 -2.73 9.15 7.17
C CYS A 137 -1.38 8.55 7.60
N LEU A 138 -0.29 9.33 7.64
CA LEU A 138 1.02 8.83 8.09
C LEU A 138 0.98 8.22 9.50
N THR A 139 0.24 8.83 10.42
CA THR A 139 0.10 8.32 11.79
C THR A 139 -0.57 6.94 11.82
N MET A 140 -1.49 6.69 10.91
CA MET A 140 -2.16 5.41 10.75
C MET A 140 -1.21 4.35 10.20
N ALA A 141 -0.41 4.67 9.18
CA ALA A 141 0.63 3.76 8.69
C ALA A 141 1.68 3.44 9.77
N ALA A 142 2.09 4.47 10.53
CA ALA A 142 3.04 4.32 11.64
C ALA A 142 2.49 3.51 12.82
N SER A 143 1.17 3.44 13.00
CA SER A 143 0.55 2.58 14.02
C SER A 143 0.69 1.08 13.72
N ILE A 144 0.97 0.71 12.46
CA ILE A 144 1.18 -0.69 12.07
C ILE A 144 2.62 -1.10 12.38
N SER A 145 3.59 -0.43 11.75
CA SER A 145 5.03 -0.61 12.02
C SER A 145 5.87 0.52 11.42
N PRO A 146 7.15 0.69 11.83
CA PRO A 146 8.06 1.66 11.23
C PRO A 146 8.28 1.44 9.72
N GLU A 147 8.27 0.20 9.26
CA GLU A 147 8.44 -0.15 7.85
C GLU A 147 7.23 0.31 7.02
N HIS A 148 6.01 0.16 7.55
CA HIS A 148 4.81 0.70 6.90
C HIS A 148 4.85 2.22 6.83
N ALA A 149 5.34 2.90 7.88
CA ALA A 149 5.52 4.34 7.86
C ALA A 149 6.50 4.78 6.75
N LEU A 150 7.61 4.06 6.58
CA LEU A 150 8.59 4.36 5.54
C LEU A 150 8.00 4.18 4.14
N ASP A 151 7.34 3.04 3.87
CA ASP A 151 6.71 2.78 2.57
C ASP A 151 5.61 3.81 2.28
N TRP A 152 4.85 4.23 3.30
CA TRP A 152 3.84 5.29 3.18
C TRP A 152 4.46 6.66 2.88
N LEU A 153 5.59 7.01 3.48
CA LEU A 153 6.32 8.25 3.18
C LEU A 153 6.81 8.26 1.73
N VAL A 154 7.34 7.14 1.24
CA VAL A 154 7.77 6.99 -0.16
C VAL A 154 6.57 7.17 -1.09
N LEU A 155 5.45 6.50 -0.80
CA LEU A 155 4.23 6.62 -1.60
C LEU A 155 3.69 8.06 -1.60
N THR A 156 3.66 8.71 -0.43
CA THR A 156 3.24 10.11 -0.27
C THR A 156 4.12 11.05 -1.09
N ASP A 157 5.44 10.83 -1.11
CA ASP A 157 6.36 11.61 -1.93
C ASP A 157 6.08 11.43 -3.43
N LYS A 158 5.81 10.21 -3.89
CA LYS A 158 5.48 9.97 -5.31
C LYS A 158 4.15 10.58 -5.71
N VAL A 159 3.14 10.51 -4.84
CA VAL A 159 1.85 11.18 -5.05
C VAL A 159 2.01 12.69 -5.05
N ARG A 160 2.85 13.27 -4.17
CA ARG A 160 3.19 14.70 -4.18
C ARG A 160 3.76 15.13 -5.53
N LEU A 161 4.76 14.39 -6.03
CA LEU A 161 5.42 14.69 -7.30
C LEU A 161 4.46 14.60 -8.49
N LEU A 162 3.49 13.67 -8.44
CA LEU A 162 2.41 13.61 -9.43
C LEU A 162 1.41 14.78 -9.28
N ALA A 163 1.06 15.15 -8.04
CA ALA A 163 0.15 16.26 -7.76
C ALA A 163 0.73 17.64 -8.16
N GLU A 164 2.05 17.84 -8.07
CA GLU A 164 2.74 19.06 -8.49
C GLU A 164 2.64 19.32 -10.00
N GLU A 165 2.36 18.28 -10.79
CA GLU A 165 2.09 18.41 -12.21
C GLU A 165 0.70 19.05 -12.48
N TYR A 166 -0.18 19.11 -11.48
CA TYR A 166 -1.49 19.74 -11.64
C TYR A 166 -1.34 21.25 -11.88
N GLY A 167 -2.02 21.77 -12.89
CA GLY A 167 -1.98 23.20 -13.25
C GLY A 167 -0.80 23.63 -14.12
N SER A 168 0.19 22.76 -14.40
CA SER A 168 1.30 23.08 -15.31
C SER A 168 1.06 22.64 -16.76
N TRP A 169 -0.20 22.69 -17.21
CA TRP A 169 -0.56 22.36 -18.60
C TRP A 169 -0.04 23.43 -19.57
N PRO A 170 0.62 23.04 -20.67
CA PRO A 170 0.96 23.98 -21.75
C PRO A 170 -0.30 24.67 -22.28
N VAL A 171 -0.22 25.98 -22.47
CA VAL A 171 -1.34 26.78 -22.99
C VAL A 171 -1.27 26.79 -24.51
N SER A 172 -2.39 26.46 -25.17
CA SER A 172 -2.50 26.57 -26.62
C SER A 172 -2.25 28.02 -27.04
N PRO A 173 -1.38 28.27 -28.03
CA PRO A 173 -1.21 29.62 -28.59
C PRO A 173 -2.47 30.11 -29.32
N PHE A 174 -3.42 29.21 -29.60
CA PHE A 174 -4.66 29.51 -30.31
C PHE A 174 -5.85 29.48 -29.34
N SER A 175 -6.17 30.62 -28.74
CA SER A 175 -7.28 30.75 -27.75
C SER A 175 -8.65 30.38 -28.31
N ASN A 176 -8.84 30.54 -29.62
CA ASN A 176 -10.12 30.33 -30.30
C ASN A 176 -10.20 28.97 -31.02
N ASN A 177 -9.13 28.17 -30.96
CA ASN A 177 -9.10 26.86 -31.59
C ASN A 177 -8.93 25.72 -30.58
N TRP A 178 -10.07 25.15 -30.22
CA TRP A 178 -10.21 23.94 -29.40
C TRP A 178 -9.53 22.70 -29.99
N ILE A 179 -9.29 22.66 -31.31
CA ILE A 179 -8.58 21.57 -32.00
C ILE A 179 -7.05 21.69 -31.80
N GLY A 180 -6.54 22.89 -31.47
CA GLY A 180 -5.12 23.11 -31.21
C GLY A 180 -4.23 23.08 -32.47
N GLU A 181 -4.82 23.16 -33.67
CA GLU A 181 -4.07 23.26 -34.92
C GLU A 181 -4.13 24.68 -35.51
N PRO A 182 -3.09 25.15 -36.20
CA PRO A 182 -3.17 26.43 -36.90
C PRO A 182 -4.15 26.32 -38.08
N ASP A 183 -5.01 27.33 -38.23
CA ASP A 183 -5.87 27.48 -39.41
C ASP A 183 -5.06 27.79 -40.68
N GLU A 184 -5.71 27.82 -41.85
CA GLU A 184 -5.02 28.04 -43.13
C GLU A 184 -4.26 29.37 -43.21
N GLN A 185 -4.73 30.42 -42.52
CA GLN A 185 -4.06 31.73 -42.49
C GLN A 185 -2.89 31.73 -41.51
N GLN A 186 -3.07 31.13 -40.34
CA GLN A 186 -2.04 30.96 -39.30
C GLN A 186 -0.90 30.05 -39.73
N ARG A 187 -1.14 29.12 -40.68
CA ARG A 187 -0.08 28.29 -41.29
C ARG A 187 0.86 29.09 -42.19
N LEU A 188 0.41 30.25 -42.69
CA LEU A 188 1.23 31.13 -43.52
C LEU A 188 2.07 32.10 -42.68
N ASP A 189 1.74 32.26 -41.39
CA ASP A 189 2.49 33.08 -40.45
C ASP A 189 3.61 32.26 -39.77
N PRO A 190 4.89 32.56 -40.03
CA PRO A 190 6.02 31.86 -39.42
C PRO A 190 6.01 31.88 -37.88
N ASP A 191 5.52 32.96 -37.26
CA ASP A 191 5.50 33.11 -35.80
C ASP A 191 4.43 32.21 -35.18
N CYS A 192 3.26 32.09 -35.82
CA CYS A 192 2.20 31.17 -35.42
C CYS A 192 2.65 29.70 -35.54
N VAL A 193 3.38 29.35 -36.60
CA VAL A 193 3.93 28.00 -36.79
C VAL A 193 4.98 27.68 -35.72
N ALA A 194 5.86 28.62 -35.41
CA ALA A 194 6.87 28.45 -34.36
C ALA A 194 6.25 28.29 -32.95
N ALA A 195 5.23 29.10 -32.64
CA ALA A 195 4.50 29.00 -31.37
C ALA A 195 3.79 27.64 -31.21
N ASN A 196 3.15 27.15 -32.27
CA ASN A 196 2.53 25.82 -32.28
C ASN A 196 3.56 24.69 -32.13
N ALA A 197 4.71 24.80 -32.79
CA ALA A 197 5.79 23.83 -32.66
C ALA A 197 6.29 23.75 -31.21
N LYS A 198 6.50 24.90 -30.57
CA LYS A 198 6.86 24.99 -29.14
C LYS A 198 5.80 24.36 -28.25
N TYR A 199 4.52 24.70 -28.46
CA TYR A 199 3.41 24.11 -27.71
C TYR A 199 3.37 22.57 -27.80
N LYS A 200 3.59 22.02 -29.00
CA LYS A 200 3.66 20.56 -29.21
C LYS A 200 4.84 19.92 -28.48
N ASP A 201 6.00 20.58 -28.44
CA ASP A 201 7.16 20.10 -27.69
C ASP A 201 6.90 20.15 -26.17
N ASP A 202 6.37 21.26 -25.67
CA ASP A 202 5.97 21.43 -24.26
C ASP A 202 4.95 20.36 -23.85
N MET A 203 3.98 20.04 -24.71
CA MET A 203 2.98 19.00 -24.46
C MET A 203 3.59 17.59 -24.45
N LYS A 204 4.57 17.33 -25.32
CA LYS A 204 5.32 16.07 -25.32
C LYS A 204 6.14 15.92 -24.03
N ASN A 205 6.83 16.97 -23.61
CA ASN A 205 7.60 16.99 -22.37
C ASN A 205 6.68 16.79 -21.16
N LYS A 206 5.54 17.46 -21.13
CA LYS A 206 4.50 17.29 -20.09
C LYS A 206 4.00 15.85 -20.01
N THR A 207 3.70 15.25 -21.16
CA THR A 207 3.25 13.86 -21.24
C THR A 207 4.33 12.89 -20.74
N GLY A 208 5.60 13.14 -21.10
CA GLY A 208 6.74 12.36 -20.60
C GLY A 208 6.92 12.46 -19.08
N ALA A 209 6.78 13.67 -18.53
CA ALA A 209 6.81 13.90 -17.08
C ALA A 209 5.69 13.13 -16.38
N LEU A 210 4.45 13.24 -16.85
CA LEU A 210 3.32 12.52 -16.28
C LEU A 210 3.49 10.99 -16.34
N LYS A 211 4.02 10.46 -17.45
CA LYS A 211 4.35 9.04 -17.56
C LYS A 211 5.29 8.59 -16.46
N LEU A 212 6.38 9.34 -16.26
CA LEU A 212 7.35 9.03 -15.21
C LEU A 212 6.69 9.09 -13.83
N ARG A 213 5.92 10.14 -13.53
CA ARG A 213 5.27 10.30 -12.22
C ARG A 213 4.26 9.19 -11.92
N VAL A 214 3.43 8.82 -12.89
CA VAL A 214 2.46 7.73 -12.72
C VAL A 214 3.20 6.39 -12.55
N LEU A 215 4.28 6.16 -13.29
CA LEU A 215 5.11 4.97 -13.12
C LEU A 215 5.69 4.88 -11.70
N GLU A 216 6.26 5.98 -11.18
CA GLU A 216 6.81 6.04 -9.82
C GLU A 216 5.74 5.74 -8.76
N VAL A 217 4.51 6.25 -8.94
CA VAL A 217 3.38 5.97 -8.04
C VAL A 217 2.97 4.50 -8.09
N ILE A 218 2.90 3.90 -9.27
CA ILE A 218 2.58 2.47 -9.42
C ILE A 218 3.67 1.61 -8.75
N GLU A 219 4.94 1.94 -8.94
CA GLU A 219 6.05 1.23 -8.31
C GLU A 219 5.99 1.33 -6.78
N ALA A 220 5.79 2.54 -6.23
CA ALA A 220 5.61 2.72 -4.79
C ALA A 220 4.39 1.95 -4.26
N THR A 221 3.31 1.90 -5.04
CA THR A 221 2.10 1.12 -4.72
C THR A 221 2.38 -0.38 -4.69
N ILE A 222 3.20 -0.90 -5.62
CA ILE A 222 3.63 -2.30 -5.61
C ILE A 222 4.39 -2.63 -4.31
N PHE A 223 5.35 -1.79 -3.92
CA PHE A 223 6.09 -1.98 -2.66
C PHE A 223 5.17 -1.92 -1.44
N TRP A 224 4.23 -0.97 -1.42
CA TRP A 224 3.20 -0.86 -0.38
C TRP A 224 2.34 -2.13 -0.26
N MET A 225 1.93 -2.73 -1.39
CA MET A 225 1.14 -3.95 -1.39
C MET A 225 1.96 -5.18 -0.98
N GLN A 226 3.23 -5.25 -1.40
CA GLN A 226 4.14 -6.33 -0.99
C GLN A 226 4.39 -6.36 0.52
N ARG A 227 4.43 -5.18 1.17
CA ARG A 227 4.58 -5.06 2.62
C ARG A 227 3.47 -5.73 3.42
N GLN A 228 2.27 -5.78 2.87
CA GLN A 228 1.07 -6.28 3.54
C GLN A 228 0.90 -7.79 3.44
N VAL A 229 1.71 -8.45 2.60
CA VAL A 229 1.67 -9.90 2.47
C VAL A 229 2.32 -10.52 3.73
N PRO A 230 1.62 -11.43 4.43
CA PRO A 230 2.12 -12.08 5.65
C PRO A 230 3.32 -13.01 5.41
#